data_AF-A0A6G2D9R6-F1
#
_entry.id   AF-A0A6G2D9R6-F1
#
_cell.length_a   1.000
_cell.length_b   1.000
_cell.length_c   1.000
_cell.angle_alpha   90.00
_cell.angle_beta   90.00
_cell.angle_gamma   90.00
#
_symmetry.space_group_name_H-M   'P 1'
#
loop_
_entity.id
_entity.type
_entity.pdbx_description
1 polymer ?
#
loop_
_entity_poly.entity_id
_entity_poly.type
_entity_poly.pdbx_seq_one_letter_code
_entity_poly.pdbx_strand_id
1 'polypeptide(L)' 'MFEKVNRSGLIIYLYYNRDAKKLQDYGDITYHSKKHRYLQLYVPTQEVEQLVGRLSKEKFIKKVRVCHI' A
#
# COMPACT_ATOMS: atom_id res chain seq x y z
N MET A 1 -19.18 -21.26 4.44
CA MET A 1 -18.01 -21.25 5.34
C MET A 1 -17.33 -19.90 5.18
N PHE A 2 -17.10 -19.16 6.26
CA PHE A 2 -16.34 -17.90 6.22
C PHE A 2 -14.85 -18.24 6.27
N GLU A 3 -14.14 -17.99 5.17
CA GLU A 3 -12.68 -18.14 5.15
C GLU A 3 -12.06 -16.86 5.69
N LYS A 4 -11.31 -16.97 6.80
CA LYS A 4 -10.66 -15.84 7.43
C LYS A 4 -9.43 -15.46 6.62
N VAL A 5 -9.55 -14.43 5.79
CA VAL A 5 -8.41 -13.88 5.05
C VAL A 5 -7.59 -12.99 5.99
N ASN A 6 -6.35 -13.39 6.25
CA ASN A 6 -5.38 -12.54 6.93
C ASN A 6 -5.03 -11.35 6.03
N ARG A 7 -4.95 -10.16 6.64
CA ARG A 7 -4.64 -8.92 5.93
C ARG A 7 -3.50 -8.20 6.64
N SER A 8 -2.72 -7.47 5.85
CA SER A 8 -1.53 -6.78 6.30
C SER A 8 -1.52 -5.36 5.77
N GLY A 9 -0.92 -4.45 6.55
CA GLY A 9 -0.72 -3.06 6.16
C GLY A 9 0.59 -2.87 5.38
N LEU A 10 0.55 -2.02 4.37
CA LEU A 10 1.71 -1.49 3.68
C LEU A 10 1.72 0.03 3.85
N ILE A 11 2.89 0.59 4.17
CA ILE A 11 3.12 2.02 4.18
C ILE A 11 3.80 2.41 2.87
N ILE A 12 3.13 3.21 2.06
CA ILE A 12 3.60 3.62 0.74
C ILE A 12 3.84 5.12 0.74
N TYR A 13 5.09 5.52 0.51
CA TYR A 13 5.49 6.91 0.34
C TYR A 13 5.44 7.28 -1.15
N LEU A 14 4.87 8.45 -1.45
CA LEU A 14 4.64 8.96 -2.80
C LEU A 14 5.52 10.19 -3.08
N TYR A 15 5.87 10.39 -4.35
CA TYR A 15 6.43 11.66 -4.78
C TYR A 15 5.35 12.75 -4.85
N TYR A 16 4.13 12.42 -5.29
CA TYR A 16 3.02 13.38 -5.44
C TYR A 16 1.69 12.77 -4.97
N ASN A 17 0.86 13.58 -4.30
CA ASN A 17 -0.43 13.12 -3.76
C ASN A 17 -1.44 12.70 -4.84
N ARG A 18 -1.32 13.22 -6.06
CA ARG A 18 -2.22 12.89 -7.18
C ARG A 18 -2.19 11.40 -7.53
N ASP A 19 -1.05 10.74 -7.29
CA ASP A 19 -0.85 9.33 -7.64
C ASP A 19 -1.46 8.38 -6.59
N ALA A 20 -1.96 8.88 -5.46
CA ALA A 20 -2.62 8.04 -4.45
C ALA A 20 -3.81 7.26 -5.00
N LYS A 21 -4.56 7.83 -5.95
CA LYS A 21 -5.72 7.14 -6.57
C LYS A 21 -5.32 5.88 -7.31
N LYS A 22 -4.11 5.83 -7.89
CA LYS A 22 -3.59 4.63 -8.58
C LYS A 22 -3.43 3.43 -7.65
N LEU A 23 -3.31 3.67 -6.34
CA LEU A 23 -3.12 2.62 -5.34
C LEU A 23 -4.44 1.96 -4.91
N GLN A 24 -5.60 2.51 -5.32
CA GLN A 24 -6.91 1.92 -5.03
C GLN A 24 -7.11 0.57 -5.74
N ASP A 25 -6.47 0.37 -6.90
CA ASP A 25 -6.55 -0.88 -7.66
C ASP A 25 -5.77 -2.03 -6.99
N TYR A 26 -4.91 -1.72 -6.01
CA TYR A 26 -4.05 -2.69 -5.33
C TYR A 26 -4.56 -3.10 -3.94
N GLY A 27 -5.55 -2.38 -3.40
CA GLY A 27 -6.12 -2.66 -2.09
C GLY A 27 -6.78 -1.46 -1.43
N ASP A 28 -7.17 -1.63 -0.18
CA ASP A 28 -7.95 -0.62 0.54
C ASP A 28 -7.03 0.43 1.16
N ILE A 29 -7.21 1.70 0.80
CA ILE A 29 -6.47 2.80 1.42
C ILE A 29 -7.15 3.14 2.75
N THR A 30 -6.55 2.75 3.86
CA THR A 30 -7.11 2.99 5.20
C THR A 30 -6.75 4.35 5.77
N TYR A 31 -5.62 4.93 5.32
CA TYR A 31 -5.17 6.24 5.73
C TYR A 31 -4.32 6.90 4.64
N HIS A 32 -4.47 8.22 4.47
CA HIS A 32 -3.62 9.01 3.57
C HIS A 32 -3.18 10.32 4.24
N SER A 33 -1.87 10.46 4.47
CA SER A 33 -1.28 11.72 4.88
C SER A 33 -0.88 12.55 3.66
N LYS A 34 -1.69 13.56 3.32
CA LYS A 34 -1.35 14.51 2.25
C LYS A 34 -0.12 15.36 2.58
N LYS A 35 0.07 15.71 3.86
CA LYS A 35 1.21 16.50 4.34
C LYS A 35 2.54 15.76 4.18
N HIS A 36 2.58 14.49 4.58
CA HIS A 36 3.80 13.67 4.53
C HIS A 36 3.92 12.82 3.27
N ARG A 37 2.90 12.84 2.40
CA ARG A 37 2.83 12.09 1.14
C ARG A 37 3.08 10.60 1.35
N TYR A 38 2.36 10.01 2.30
CA TYR A 38 2.33 8.56 2.44
C TYR A 38 0.90 8.08 2.69
N LEU A 39 0.63 6.83 2.36
CA LEU A 39 -0.62 6.18 2.67
C LEU A 39 -0.41 4.80 3.27
N GLN A 40 -1.42 4.33 3.98
CA GLN A 40 -1.53 2.97 4.46
C GLN A 40 -2.48 2.21 3.53
N LEU A 41 -1.96 1.16 2.90
CA LEU A 41 -2.69 0.26 2.02
C LEU A 41 -2.91 -1.07 2.74
N TYR A 42 -4.13 -1.61 2.67
CA TYR A 42 -4.52 -2.82 3.38
C TYR A 42 -4.86 -3.93 2.39
N VAL A 43 -4.02 -4.96 2.39
CA VAL A 43 -3.97 -5.99 1.34
C VAL A 43 -4.00 -7.39 1.95
N PRO A 44 -4.42 -8.43 1.22
CA PRO A 44 -4.30 -9.81 1.68
C PRO A 44 -2.83 -10.16 1.99
N THR A 45 -2.59 -10.83 3.12
CA THR A 45 -1.21 -11.15 3.58
C THR A 45 -0.44 -11.98 2.54
N GLN A 46 -1.13 -12.85 1.79
CA GLN A 46 -0.53 -13.69 0.76
C GLN A 46 0.03 -12.89 -0.43
N GLU A 47 -0.49 -11.67 -0.67
CA GLU A 47 -0.09 -10.83 -1.80
C GLU A 47 1.02 -9.83 -1.45
N VAL A 48 1.38 -9.71 -0.16
CA VAL A 48 2.30 -8.68 0.35
C VAL A 48 3.64 -8.68 -0.38
N GLU A 49 4.30 -9.83 -0.50
CA GLU A 49 5.63 -9.91 -1.11
C GLU A 49 5.59 -9.51 -2.59
N GLN A 50 4.58 -9.99 -3.33
CA GLN A 50 4.38 -9.66 -4.73
C GLN A 50 4.11 -8.17 -4.90
N LEU A 51 3.21 -7.60 -4.09
CA LEU A 51 2.85 -6.18 -4.16
C LEU A 51 4.01 -5.28 -3.80
N VAL A 52 4.79 -5.61 -2.76
CA VAL A 52 6.02 -4.87 -2.42
C VAL A 52 6.99 -4.88 -3.60
N GLY A 53 7.20 -6.02 -4.25
CA GLY A 53 8.09 -6.15 -5.40
C GLY A 53 7.63 -5.35 -6.63
N ARG A 54 6.31 -5.30 -6.89
CA ARG A 54 5.72 -4.51 -7.99
C ARG A 54 5.75 -3.02 -7.70
N LEU A 55 5.21 -2.61 -6.54
CA LEU A 55 5.10 -1.21 -6.13
C LEU A 55 6.46 -0.54 -5.93
N SER A 56 7.48 -1.27 -5.50
CA SER A 56 8.83 -0.70 -5.36
C SER A 56 9.48 -0.32 -6.69
N LYS A 57 8.96 -0.79 -7.83
CA LYS A 57 9.44 -0.46 -9.19
C LYS A 57 8.68 0.72 -9.81
N GLU A 58 7.58 1.14 -9.21
CA GLU A 58 6.74 2.21 -9.75
C GLU A 58 7.42 3.57 -9.61
N LYS A 59 7.50 4.33 -10.71
CA LYS A 59 8.20 5.63 -10.75
C LYS A 59 7.58 6.70 -9.85
N PHE A 60 6.29 6.56 -9.52
CA PHE A 60 5.56 7.51 -8.67
C PHE A 60 5.67 7.19 -7.17
N ILE A 61 6.27 6.04 -6.83
CA ILE A 61 6.47 5.58 -5.47
C ILE A 61 7.90 5.90 -5.03
N LYS A 62 8.02 6.53 -3.86
CA LYS A 62 9.31 6.87 -3.25
C LYS A 62 9.87 5.71 -2.43
N LYS A 63 9.00 5.01 -1.68
CA LYS A 63 9.38 3.92 -0.79
C LYS A 63 8.16 3.09 -0.41
N VAL A 64 8.33 1.79 -0.28
CA VAL A 64 7.33 0.87 0.29
C VAL A 64 7.90 0.26 1.57
N ARG A 65 7.07 0.10 2.61
CA ARG A 65 7.42 -0.62 3.84
C ARG A 65 6.25 -1.51 4.27
N VAL A 66 6.56 -2.69 4.78
CA VAL A 66 5.56 -3.51 5.49
C VAL A 66 5.26 -2.84 6.84
N CYS A 67 3.98 -2.79 7.20
CA CYS A 67 3.55 -2.30 8.51
C CYS A 67 3.74 -3.43 9.53
N HIS A 68 4.47 -3.15 10.62
CA HIS A 68 4.77 -4.10 11.70
C HIS A 68 4.03 -3.76 13.01
N ILE A 69 3.03 -2.90 12.94
CA ILE A 69 2.14 -2.54 14.06
C ILE A 69 0.97 -3.50 14.08
#